data_AF-A0A9E2Y208-F1
#
_entry.id   AF-A0A9E2Y208-F1
#
_cell.length_a   1.000
_cell.length_b   1.000
_cell.length_c   1.000
_cell.angle_alpha   90.00
_cell.angle_beta   90.00
_cell.angle_gamma   90.00
#
_symmetry.space_group_name_H-M   'P 1'
#
loop_
_entity.id
_entity.type
_entity.pdbx_description
1 polymer ?
#
loop_
_entity_poly.entity_id
_entity_poly.type
_entity_poly.pdbx_seq_one_letter_code
_entity_poly.pdbx_strand_id
1 'polypeptide(L)'
;MGQVSVPVNGRSYAITCDDGQETRIRRLAQYVDAKVAGFVGSVGQVGEARLLLLAALVIADELSDANDALERERGRAENPSNGKGETAGQVAPIAARLQTP
;
A
#
# COMPACT_ATOMS: atom_id res chain seq x y z
N MET A 1 18.75 19.38 -5.68
CA MET A 1 17.72 19.23 -4.63
C MET A 1 16.43 19.82 -5.14
N GLY A 2 15.43 18.98 -5.35
CA GLY A 2 14.11 19.36 -5.85
C GLY A 2 13.04 19.28 -4.77
N GLN A 3 11.92 19.97 -5.00
CA GLN A 3 10.72 19.84 -4.19
C GLN A 3 9.56 19.44 -5.11
N VAL A 4 8.82 18.41 -4.71
CA VAL A 4 7.66 17.91 -5.45
C VAL A 4 6.41 18.17 -4.61
N SER A 5 5.43 18.83 -5.21
CA SER A 5 4.09 18.93 -4.64
C SER A 5 3.29 17.68 -4.96
N VAL A 6 2.76 17.05 -3.92
CA VAL A 6 2.02 15.80 -3.96
C VAL A 6 0.59 16.04 -3.48
N PRO A 7 -0.41 15.99 -4.36
CA PRO A 7 -1.80 16.05 -3.96
C PRO A 7 -2.27 14.69 -3.40
N VAL A 8 -2.86 14.69 -2.21
CA VAL A 8 -3.53 13.53 -1.59
C VAL A 8 -4.83 14.01 -0.96
N ASN A 9 -5.96 13.43 -1.35
CA ASN A 9 -7.29 13.77 -0.84
C ASN A 9 -7.61 15.27 -0.89
N GLY A 10 -7.21 15.95 -1.97
CA GLY A 10 -7.40 17.39 -2.15
C GLY A 10 -6.44 18.30 -1.35
N ARG A 11 -5.51 17.73 -0.57
CA ARG A 11 -4.44 18.47 0.12
C ARG A 11 -3.11 18.31 -0.59
N SER A 12 -2.33 19.39 -0.69
CA SER A 12 -0.99 19.35 -1.28
C SER A 12 0.08 19.25 -0.20
N TYR A 13 0.93 18.24 -0.32
CA TYR A 13 2.08 17.99 0.55
C TYR A 13 3.37 18.23 -0.22
N ALA A 14 4.28 19.02 0.35
CA ALA A 14 5.55 19.32 -0.29
C ALA A 14 6.63 18.34 0.20
N ILE A 15 7.20 17.56 -0.72
CA ILE A 15 8.20 16.54 -0.43
C ILE A 15 9.53 16.94 -1.06
N THR A 16 10.57 17.00 -0.24
CA THR A 16 11.94 17.22 -0.71
C THR A 16 12.52 15.91 -1.21
N CYS A 17 13.13 15.91 -2.39
CA CYS A 17 13.78 14.74 -2.95
C CYS A 17 15.07 15.10 -3.70
N ASP A 18 15.91 14.09 -3.90
CA ASP A 18 17.09 14.22 -4.74
C ASP A 18 16.72 14.29 -6.22
N ASP A 19 17.65 14.84 -7.01
CA ASP A 19 17.46 15.05 -8.43
C ASP A 19 17.27 13.69 -9.14
N GLY A 20 16.20 13.56 -9.92
CA GLY A 20 15.82 12.33 -10.62
C GLY A 20 14.82 11.43 -9.90
N GLN A 21 14.46 11.72 -8.64
CA GLN A 21 13.46 10.95 -7.88
C GLN A 21 12.02 11.48 -8.07
N GLU A 22 11.83 12.63 -8.71
CA GLU A 22 10.56 13.35 -8.75
C GLU A 22 9.45 12.50 -9.37
N THR A 23 9.76 11.79 -10.46
CA THR A 23 8.81 10.91 -11.15
C THR A 23 8.38 9.75 -10.25
N ARG A 24 9.32 9.16 -9.51
CA ARG A 24 9.04 8.06 -8.58
C ARG A 24 8.16 8.54 -7.43
N ILE A 25 8.48 9.69 -6.84
CA ILE A 25 7.67 10.33 -5.78
C ILE A 25 6.24 10.59 -6.27
N ARG A 26 6.05 11.18 -7.47
CA ARG A 26 4.72 11.42 -8.03
C ARG A 26 3.93 10.14 -8.26
N ARG A 27 4.58 9.06 -8.73
CA ARG A 27 3.91 7.77 -8.93
C ARG A 27 3.45 7.16 -7.60
N LEU A 28 4.31 7.19 -6.58
CA LEU A 28 3.97 6.71 -5.24
C LEU A 28 2.84 7.54 -4.62
N ALA A 29 2.90 8.86 -4.77
CA ALA A 29 1.85 9.78 -4.35
C ALA A 29 0.48 9.46 -4.96
N GLN A 30 0.42 9.25 -6.28
CA GLN A 30 -0.81 8.84 -6.98
C GLN A 30 -1.36 7.52 -6.44
N TYR A 31 -0.47 6.58 -6.10
CA TYR A 31 -0.88 5.32 -5.49
C TYR A 31 -1.52 5.53 -4.13
N VAL A 32 -0.90 6.35 -3.26
CA VAL A 32 -1.45 6.69 -1.94
C VAL A 32 -2.81 7.39 -2.09
N ASP A 33 -2.93 8.37 -2.99
CA ASP A 33 -4.18 9.10 -3.23
C ASP A 33 -5.31 8.16 -3.66
N ALA A 34 -5.03 7.23 -4.57
CA ALA A 34 -6.01 6.22 -4.99
C ALA A 34 -6.48 5.34 -3.84
N LYS A 35 -5.57 4.95 -2.92
CA LYS A 35 -5.95 4.20 -1.72
C LYS A 35 -6.81 5.02 -0.78
N VAL A 36 -6.44 6.28 -0.54
CA VAL A 36 -7.21 7.19 0.30
C VAL A 36 -8.62 7.43 -0.26
N ALA A 37 -8.75 7.65 -1.56
CA ALA A 37 -10.02 7.86 -2.25
C ALA A 37 -11.03 6.72 -2.01
N GLY A 38 -10.55 5.48 -1.88
CA GLY A 38 -11.39 4.31 -1.57
C GLY A 38 -12.08 4.35 -0.20
N PHE A 39 -11.61 5.19 0.73
CA PHE A 39 -12.15 5.28 2.09
C PHE A 39 -12.94 6.57 2.35
N VAL A 40 -12.88 7.56 1.45
CA VAL A 40 -13.50 8.88 1.63
C VAL A 40 -15.02 8.78 1.86
N GLY A 41 -15.69 7.86 1.16
CA GLY A 41 -17.13 7.64 1.32
C GLY A 41 -17.54 6.96 2.64
N SER A 42 -16.63 6.26 3.31
CA SER A 42 -16.95 5.41 4.47
C SER A 42 -16.58 6.00 5.83
N VAL A 43 -15.66 6.98 5.86
CA VAL A 43 -15.07 7.48 7.13
C VAL A 43 -15.65 8.84 7.56
N GLY A 44 -16.40 9.53 6.69
CA GLY A 44 -17.01 10.82 7.02
C GLY A 44 -15.98 11.88 7.48
N GLN A 45 -16.40 12.83 8.32
CA GLN A 45 -15.55 13.92 8.83
C GLN A 45 -14.53 13.51 9.91
N VAL A 46 -14.43 12.22 10.29
CA VAL A 46 -13.64 11.74 11.45
C VAL A 46 -12.12 11.93 11.28
N GLY A 47 -11.66 12.38 10.11
CA GLY A 47 -10.40 13.11 9.98
C GLY A 47 -9.41 12.45 9.04
N GLU A 48 -8.79 13.28 8.22
CA GLU A 48 -7.73 12.94 7.26
C GLU A 48 -6.66 11.98 7.82
N ALA A 49 -6.28 12.17 9.08
CA ALA A 49 -5.30 11.29 9.74
C ALA A 49 -5.75 9.82 9.76
N ARG A 50 -7.04 9.56 9.99
CA ARG A 50 -7.59 8.20 10.02
C ARG A 50 -7.70 7.61 8.61
N LEU A 51 -8.03 8.42 7.61
CA LEU A 51 -8.00 8.01 6.20
C LEU A 51 -6.59 7.61 5.76
N LEU A 52 -5.58 8.42 6.09
CA LEU A 52 -4.19 8.14 5.78
C LEU A 52 -3.70 6.88 6.49
N LEU A 53 -4.09 6.67 7.76
CA LEU A 53 -3.77 5.44 8.50
C LEU A 53 -4.34 4.20 7.83
N LEU A 54 -5.62 4.23 7.43
CA LEU A 54 -6.26 3.09 6.74
C LEU A 54 -5.59 2.80 5.39
N ALA A 55 -5.31 3.84 4.60
CA ALA A 55 -4.57 3.70 3.35
C ALA A 55 -3.18 3.11 3.58
N ALA A 56 -2.44 3.58 4.59
CA ALA A 56 -1.12 3.07 4.94
C ALA A 56 -1.16 1.59 5.34
N LEU A 57 -2.16 1.17 6.14
CA LEU A 57 -2.33 -0.23 6.52
C LEU A 57 -2.60 -1.12 5.31
N VAL A 58 -3.45 -0.69 4.37
CA VAL A 58 -3.72 -1.47 3.15
C VAL A 58 -2.47 -1.59 2.26
N ILE A 59 -1.70 -0.50 2.12
CA ILE A 59 -0.45 -0.55 1.34
C ILE A 59 0.56 -1.50 2.00
N ALA A 60 0.63 -1.51 3.34
CA ALA A 60 1.51 -2.42 4.07
C ALA A 60 1.10 -3.89 3.92
N ASP A 61 -0.20 -4.18 3.93
CA ASP A 61 -0.76 -5.52 3.68
C ASP A 61 -0.38 -6.03 2.28
N GLU A 62 -0.59 -5.21 1.25
CA GLU A 62 -0.22 -5.56 -0.13
C GLU A 62 1.28 -5.79 -0.31
N LEU A 63 2.11 -5.02 0.38
CA LEU A 63 3.56 -5.21 0.37
C LEU A 63 3.96 -6.50 1.09
N SER A 64 3.29 -6.83 2.19
CA SER A 64 3.51 -8.09 2.92
C SER A 64 3.20 -9.29 2.02
N ASP A 65 2.02 -9.29 1.38
CA ASP A 65 1.60 -10.36 0.46
C ASP A 65 2.55 -10.51 -0.73
N ALA A 66 3.01 -9.39 -1.29
CA ALA A 66 3.97 -9.40 -2.40
C ALA A 66 5.33 -9.98 -1.97
N ASN A 67 5.82 -9.63 -0.79
CA ASN A 67 7.07 -10.17 -0.25
C ASN A 67 6.95 -11.68 0.03
N ASP A 68 5.86 -12.12 0.66
CA ASP A 68 5.62 -13.54 0.91
C ASP A 68 5.56 -14.35 -0.40
N ALA A 69 4.91 -13.79 -1.44
CA ALA A 69 4.86 -14.42 -2.75
C ALA A 69 6.27 -14.55 -3.39
N LEU A 70 7.10 -13.52 -3.28
CA LEU A 70 8.49 -13.56 -3.75
C LEU A 70 9.33 -14.58 -2.99
N GLU A 71 9.15 -14.70 -1.68
CA GLU A 71 9.83 -15.71 -0.86
C GLU A 71 9.42 -17.13 -1.24
N ARG A 72 8.13 -17.38 -1.48
CA ARG A 72 7.64 -18.69 -1.96
C ARG A 72 8.22 -19.07 -3.30
N GLU A 73 8.29 -18.14 -4.25
CA GLU A 73 8.87 -18.41 -5.58
C GLU A 73 10.39 -18.63 -5.50
N ARG A 74 11.11 -17.89 -4.66
CA ARG A 74 12.54 -18.11 -4.40
C ARG A 74 12.79 -19.48 -3.76
N GLY A 75 12.03 -19.83 -2.73
CA GLY A 75 12.13 -21.15 -2.08
C GLY A 75 11.80 -22.31 -3.04
N ARG A 76 10.87 -22.10 -3.99
CA ARG A 76 10.58 -23.08 -5.05
C ARG A 76 11.72 -23.23 -6.05
N ALA A 77 12.37 -22.13 -6.44
CA ALA A 77 13.54 -22.16 -7.32
C ALA A 77 14.75 -22.84 -6.65
N GLU A 78 14.87 -22.72 -5.32
CA GLU A 78 15.95 -23.31 -4.54
C GLU A 78 15.71 -24.78 -4.17
N ASN A 79 14.46 -25.25 -4.10
CA ASN A 79 14.15 -26.65 -3.76
C ASN A 79 12.95 -27.23 -4.55
N PRO A 80 13.18 -27.73 -5.78
CA PRO A 80 12.10 -28.19 -6.68
C PRO A 80 11.40 -29.50 -6.25
N SER A 81 11.85 -30.17 -5.19
CA SER A 81 11.35 -31.50 -4.79
C SER A 81 10.36 -31.53 -3.61
N ASN A 82 10.08 -30.41 -2.93
CA ASN A 82 9.14 -30.39 -1.80
C ASN A 82 7.72 -30.00 -2.23
N GLY A 83 7.13 -30.78 -3.14
CA GLY A 83 5.73 -30.65 -3.54
C GLY A 83 4.79 -31.37 -2.57
N LYS A 84 4.55 -30.84 -1.36
CA LYS A 84 3.30 -31.01 -0.56
C LYS A 84 3.42 -30.37 0.83
N GLY A 85 2.43 -29.53 1.16
CA GLY A 85 2.24 -28.86 2.46
C GLY A 85 2.70 -27.40 2.36
N GLU A 86 1.90 -26.38 2.59
CA GLU A 86 0.65 -26.27 3.34
C GLU A 86 -0.28 -25.26 2.68
N THR A 87 -1.56 -25.44 3.01
CA THR A 87 -2.73 -24.81 2.44
C THR A 87 -2.60 -23.30 2.30
N ALA A 88 -3.01 -22.81 1.13
CA ALA A 88 -3.42 -21.44 0.90
C ALA A 88 -4.46 -21.03 1.97
N GLY A 89 -3.98 -20.46 3.07
CA GLY A 89 -4.80 -19.59 3.89
C GLY A 89 -5.15 -18.42 3.00
N GLN A 90 -6.41 -18.35 2.59
CA GLN A 90 -6.95 -17.22 1.85
C GLN A 90 -6.66 -15.95 2.67
N VAL A 91 -5.61 -15.21 2.30
CA VAL A 91 -5.37 -13.87 2.85
C VAL A 91 -6.45 -13.02 2.22
N ALA A 92 -7.59 -12.95 2.91
CA ALA A 92 -8.64 -12.01 2.56
C ALA A 92 -8.05 -10.61 2.76
N PRO A 93 -8.16 -9.69 1.78
CA PRO A 93 -7.55 -8.37 1.87
C PRO A 93 -8.04 -7.66 3.14
N ILE A 94 -7.14 -7.07 3.92
CA ILE A 94 -7.53 -6.41 5.19
C ILE A 94 -8.55 -5.29 4.96
N ALA A 95 -8.57 -4.74 3.74
CA ALA A 95 -9.53 -3.73 3.29
C ALA A 95 -11.00 -4.17 3.52
N ALA A 96 -11.29 -5.47 3.50
CA ALA A 96 -12.63 -6.01 3.78
C ALA A 96 -12.99 -6.07 5.28
N ARG A 97 -12.00 -5.94 6.18
CA ARG A 97 -12.15 -6.02 7.64
C ARG A 97 -12.06 -4.66 8.34
N LEU A 98 -11.62 -3.63 7.64
CA LEU A 98 -11.57 -2.25 8.15
C LEU A 98 -12.96 -1.59 8.07
N GLN A 99 -13.92 -2.05 8.88
CA GLN A 99 -15.14 -1.28 9.15
C GLN A 99 -14.97 -0.41 10.39
N THR A 100 -15.37 0.85 10.25
CA THR A 100 -15.44 1.82 11.34
C THR A 100 -16.73 1.57 12.12
N PRO A 101 -16.73 1.55 13.47
CA PRO A 101 -17.97 1.59 14.24
C PRO A 101 -18.72 2.92 14.05
#